data_AF-A0A7X9RLN0-F1
#
_entry.id   AF-A0A7X9RLN0-F1
#
_cell.length_a   1.000
_cell.length_b   1.000
_cell.length_c   1.000
_cell.angle_alpha   90.00
_cell.angle_beta   90.00
_cell.angle_gamma   90.00
#
_symmetry.space_group_name_H-M   'P 1'
#
loop_
_entity.id
_entity.type
_entity.pdbx_description
1 polymer ?
#
loop_
_entity_poly.entity_id
_entity_poly.type
_entity_poly.pdbx_seq_one_letter_code
_entity_poly.pdbx_strand_id
1 'polypeptide(L)'
;MKKLFALFFLGVFSFLAGFLLINWIAYPVLNSYPHLSSAMARFAYTKEFLIGFVTLSMWLFFVQMIFQRFTVIYTYLFYSVYLFLLFIVLFAKARNYHSYSFELFDFVVRNKRVLLEAALNVIYFIPLGILFSFKSRFWEFCLISVLFICGVETIQYVFYVGTFAVSDIMLNLIGCLIGRLLQRFFPLLWHDTAKTLERI
;
A
#
# COMPACT_ATOMS: atom_id res chain seq x y z
N MET A 1 -0.61 -31.02 14.66
CA MET A 1 0.15 -31.53 13.48
C MET A 1 -0.25 -30.82 12.19
N LYS A 2 -1.51 -30.91 11.70
CA LYS A 2 -1.95 -30.25 10.45
C LYS A 2 -1.69 -28.73 10.37
N LYS A 3 -2.01 -27.98 11.43
CA LYS A 3 -1.75 -26.52 11.50
C LYS A 3 -0.25 -26.18 11.50
N LEU A 4 0.56 -26.99 12.18
CA LEU A 4 2.02 -26.80 12.24
C LEU A 4 2.66 -27.01 10.86
N PHE A 5 2.19 -28.03 10.13
CA PHE A 5 2.60 -28.29 8.76
C PHE A 5 2.17 -27.13 7.85
N ALA A 6 0.93 -26.66 7.94
CA ALA A 6 0.46 -25.49 7.18
C ALA A 6 1.29 -24.23 7.46
N LEU A 7 1.65 -23.97 8.72
CA LEU A 7 2.52 -22.84 9.11
C LEU A 7 3.91 -22.92 8.48
N PHE A 8 4.49 -24.12 8.40
CA PHE A 8 5.78 -24.33 7.77
C PHE A 8 5.71 -24.02 6.26
N PHE A 9 4.75 -24.61 5.54
CA PHE A 9 4.58 -24.36 4.10
C PHE A 9 4.25 -22.89 3.81
N LEU A 10 3.40 -22.26 4.61
CA LEU A 10 3.08 -20.85 4.45
C LEU A 10 4.28 -19.96 4.79
N GLY A 11 5.13 -20.35 5.73
CA GLY A 11 6.40 -19.65 6.00
C GLY A 11 7.36 -19.70 4.82
N VAL A 12 7.55 -20.87 4.21
CA VAL A 12 8.34 -21.03 2.98
C VAL A 12 7.74 -20.21 1.84
N PHE A 13 6.41 -20.26 1.67
CA PHE A 13 5.71 -19.45 0.68
C PHE A 13 5.88 -17.95 0.92
N SER A 14 5.75 -17.46 2.16
CA SER A 14 5.98 -16.06 2.52
C SER A 14 7.39 -15.60 2.19
N PHE A 15 8.40 -16.46 2.41
CA PHE A 15 9.78 -16.14 2.06
C PHE A 15 9.96 -16.04 0.54
N LEU A 16 9.47 -17.03 -0.21
CA LEU A 16 9.55 -17.01 -1.68
C LEU A 16 8.79 -15.81 -2.27
N ALA A 17 7.58 -15.54 -1.78
CA ALA A 17 6.77 -14.40 -2.22
C ALA A 17 7.44 -13.06 -1.88
N GLY A 18 7.94 -12.89 -0.65
CA GLY A 18 8.68 -11.69 -0.23
C GLY A 18 9.94 -11.49 -1.04
N PHE A 19 10.72 -12.54 -1.28
CA PHE A 19 11.92 -12.50 -2.11
C PHE A 19 11.59 -12.07 -3.55
N LEU A 20 10.57 -12.68 -4.18
CA LEU A 20 10.17 -12.34 -5.54
C LEU A 20 9.64 -10.91 -5.63
N LEU A 21 8.76 -10.51 -4.72
CA LEU A 21 8.16 -9.18 -4.70
C LEU A 21 9.24 -8.10 -4.58
N ILE A 22 10.18 -8.25 -3.65
CA ILE A 22 11.23 -7.25 -3.48
C ILE A 22 12.20 -7.23 -4.67
N ASN A 23 12.65 -8.39 -5.17
CA ASN A 23 13.62 -8.42 -6.26
C ASN A 23 13.07 -7.91 -7.60
N TRP A 24 11.82 -8.23 -7.92
CA TRP A 24 11.26 -7.98 -9.25
C TRP A 24 10.38 -6.74 -9.31
N ILE A 25 9.81 -6.30 -8.18
CA ILE A 25 8.84 -5.21 -8.15
C ILE A 25 9.36 -4.08 -7.27
N ALA A 26 9.46 -4.27 -5.96
CA ALA A 26 9.67 -3.16 -5.04
C ALA A 26 11.06 -2.52 -5.18
N TYR A 27 12.13 -3.31 -5.16
CA TYR A 27 13.50 -2.78 -5.21
C TYR A 27 13.82 -2.09 -6.56
N PRO A 28 13.45 -2.65 -7.73
CA PRO A 28 13.57 -1.93 -9.00
C PRO A 28 12.78 -0.63 -9.05
N VAL A 29 11.54 -0.61 -8.51
CA VAL A 29 10.72 0.60 -8.45
C VAL A 29 11.36 1.65 -7.54
N LEU A 30 11.85 1.27 -6.36
CA LEU A 30 12.52 2.19 -5.44
C LEU A 30 13.81 2.77 -6.06
N ASN A 31 14.62 1.94 -6.74
CA ASN A 31 15.83 2.39 -7.42
C ASN A 31 15.56 3.27 -8.65
N SER A 32 14.35 3.24 -9.20
CA SER A 32 13.97 4.14 -10.30
C SER A 32 13.86 5.60 -9.86
N TYR A 33 13.74 5.85 -8.54
CA TYR A 33 13.69 7.19 -7.94
C TYR A 33 15.08 7.61 -7.45
N PRO A 34 15.70 8.68 -8.01
CA PRO A 34 17.07 9.07 -7.68
C PRO A 34 17.32 9.37 -6.20
N HIS A 35 16.38 10.03 -5.52
CA HIS A 35 16.51 10.35 -4.09
C HIS A 35 16.45 9.09 -3.22
N LEU A 36 15.59 8.13 -3.56
CA LEU A 36 15.52 6.86 -2.83
C LEU A 36 16.74 6.00 -3.08
N SER A 37 17.15 5.86 -4.34
CA SER A 37 18.37 5.14 -4.70
C SER A 37 19.57 5.68 -3.92
N SER A 38 19.73 7.00 -3.85
CA SER A 38 20.81 7.66 -3.09
C SER A 38 20.69 7.44 -1.58
N ALA A 39 19.48 7.47 -1.02
CA ALA A 39 19.26 7.22 0.41
C ALA A 39 19.51 5.75 0.77
N MET A 40 19.04 4.82 -0.06
CA MET A 40 19.21 3.37 0.11
C MET A 40 20.67 2.95 -0.07
N ALA A 41 21.42 3.61 -0.97
CA ALA A 41 22.85 3.35 -1.15
C ALA A 41 23.69 3.63 0.12
N ARG A 42 23.19 4.46 1.06
CA ARG A 42 23.84 4.71 2.35
C ARG A 42 23.73 3.54 3.32
N PHE A 43 22.79 2.62 3.08
CA PHE A 43 22.50 1.48 3.94
C PHE A 43 22.73 0.17 3.19
N ALA A 44 23.84 -0.52 3.51
CA ALA A 44 24.28 -1.70 2.77
C ALA A 44 23.25 -2.86 2.72
N TYR A 45 22.34 -2.94 3.69
CA TYR A 45 21.40 -4.06 3.85
C TYR A 45 19.92 -3.69 3.64
N THR A 46 19.62 -2.58 2.94
CA THR A 46 18.21 -2.16 2.75
C THR A 46 17.38 -3.23 2.05
N LYS A 47 17.96 -3.92 1.06
CA LYS A 47 17.24 -4.92 0.27
C LYS A 47 16.87 -6.14 1.12
N GLU A 48 17.84 -6.66 1.86
CA GLU A 48 17.72 -7.81 2.75
C GLU A 48 16.72 -7.49 3.87
N PHE A 49 16.81 -6.28 4.43
CA PHE A 49 15.85 -5.79 5.42
C PHE A 49 14.42 -5.77 4.87
N LEU A 50 14.22 -5.24 3.66
CA LEU A 50 12.90 -5.23 3.01
C LEU A 50 12.36 -6.64 2.76
N ILE A 51 13.21 -7.57 2.31
CA ILE A 51 12.82 -8.98 2.12
C ILE A 51 12.40 -9.61 3.45
N GLY A 52 13.22 -9.44 4.50
CA GLY A 52 12.95 -9.97 5.83
C GLY A 52 11.66 -9.39 6.41
N PHE A 53 11.46 -8.08 6.27
CA PHE A 53 10.25 -7.40 6.74
C PHE A 53 9.00 -7.90 6.03
N VAL A 54 8.95 -7.90 4.70
CA VAL A 54 7.79 -8.37 3.93
C VAL A 54 7.51 -9.85 4.22
N THR A 55 8.55 -10.67 4.26
CA THR A 55 8.42 -12.10 4.61
C THR A 55 7.78 -12.28 5.97
N LEU A 56 8.29 -11.58 6.99
CA LEU A 56 7.78 -11.65 8.35
C LEU A 56 6.33 -11.15 8.43
N SER A 57 6.01 -10.02 7.80
CA SER A 57 4.64 -9.49 7.76
C SER A 57 3.67 -10.48 7.11
N MET A 58 4.03 -11.04 5.95
CA MET A 58 3.20 -12.04 5.27
C MET A 58 3.03 -13.31 6.11
N TRP A 59 4.09 -13.78 6.76
CA TRP A 59 4.02 -14.97 7.58
C TRP A 59 3.14 -14.76 8.82
N LEU A 60 3.31 -13.63 9.52
CA LEU A 60 2.45 -13.25 10.66
C LEU A 60 0.99 -13.06 10.26
N PHE A 61 0.72 -12.57 9.05
CA PHE A 61 -0.63 -12.51 8.49
C PHE A 61 -1.23 -13.91 8.37
N PHE A 62 -0.50 -14.86 7.77
CA PHE A 62 -0.97 -16.24 7.62
C PHE A 62 -1.14 -16.96 8.95
N VAL A 63 -0.27 -16.69 9.93
CA VAL A 63 -0.43 -17.18 11.31
C VAL A 63 -1.80 -16.73 11.84
N GLN A 64 -2.11 -15.43 11.76
CA GLN A 64 -3.38 -14.90 12.24
C GLN A 64 -4.59 -15.47 11.48
N MET A 65 -4.46 -15.69 10.17
CA MET A 65 -5.49 -16.39 9.38
C MET A 65 -5.72 -17.83 9.86
N ILE A 66 -4.67 -18.61 10.14
CA ILE A 66 -4.82 -20.02 10.58
C ILE A 66 -5.48 -20.10 11.96
N PHE A 67 -5.13 -19.17 12.84
CA PHE A 67 -5.69 -19.12 14.20
C PHE A 67 -7.01 -18.34 14.27
N GLN A 68 -7.42 -17.67 13.18
CA GLN A 68 -8.60 -16.80 13.11
C GLN A 68 -8.60 -15.72 14.20
N ARG A 69 -7.40 -15.27 14.58
CA ARG A 69 -7.20 -14.27 15.63
C ARG A 69 -6.33 -13.16 15.07
N PHE A 70 -6.95 -12.04 14.75
CA PHE A 70 -6.23 -10.85 14.31
C PHE A 70 -5.87 -10.01 15.52
N THR A 71 -4.58 -9.74 15.67
CA THR A 71 -4.10 -8.94 16.79
C THR A 71 -4.13 -7.48 16.37
N VAL A 72 -4.70 -6.64 17.23
CA VAL A 72 -4.76 -5.19 17.05
C VAL A 72 -3.35 -4.61 16.83
N ILE A 73 -2.37 -5.06 17.63
CA ILE A 73 -0.96 -4.67 17.55
C ILE A 73 -0.37 -4.93 16.16
N TYR A 74 -0.57 -6.14 15.61
CA TYR A 74 -0.08 -6.47 14.27
C TYR A 74 -0.68 -5.53 13.22
N THR A 75 -1.97 -5.23 13.36
CA THR A 75 -2.66 -4.42 12.36
C THR A 75 -2.19 -2.97 12.39
N TYR A 76 -2.00 -2.40 13.58
CA TYR A 76 -1.37 -1.09 13.73
C TYR A 76 0.05 -1.07 13.17
N LEU A 77 0.86 -2.09 13.44
CA LEU A 77 2.24 -2.17 12.93
C LEU A 77 2.28 -2.31 11.40
N PHE A 78 1.40 -3.15 10.83
CA PHE A 78 1.31 -3.34 9.39
C PHE A 78 0.91 -2.03 8.69
N TYR A 79 -0.16 -1.38 9.15
CA TYR A 79 -0.63 -0.15 8.54
C TYR A 79 0.31 1.04 8.80
N SER A 80 1.01 1.11 9.92
CA SER A 80 1.97 2.18 10.17
C SER A 80 3.17 2.10 9.23
N VAL A 81 3.76 0.91 9.05
CA VAL A 81 4.86 0.73 8.10
C VAL A 81 4.40 0.92 6.67
N TYR A 82 3.21 0.40 6.32
CA TYR A 82 2.62 0.65 5.01
C TYR A 82 2.40 2.14 4.73
N LEU A 83 1.82 2.91 5.67
CA LEU A 83 1.61 4.36 5.50
C LEU A 83 2.95 5.10 5.40
N PHE A 84 3.96 4.67 6.15
CA PHE A 84 5.31 5.24 6.07
C PHE A 84 5.95 4.97 4.69
N LEU A 85 5.86 3.74 4.17
CA LEU A 85 6.37 3.40 2.84
C LEU A 85 5.58 4.11 1.73
N LEU A 86 4.25 4.20 1.87
CA LEU A 86 3.38 4.94 0.97
C LEU A 86 3.79 6.41 0.93
N PHE A 87 3.98 7.03 2.09
CA PHE A 87 4.49 8.40 2.19
C PHE A 87 5.82 8.55 1.46
N ILE A 88 6.80 7.68 1.75
CA ILE A 88 8.10 7.71 1.08
C ILE A 88 7.96 7.63 -0.44
N VAL A 89 7.16 6.69 -0.96
CA VAL A 89 7.03 6.48 -2.41
C VAL A 89 6.31 7.65 -3.08
N LEU A 90 5.26 8.18 -2.45
CA LEU A 90 4.52 9.33 -2.98
C LEU A 90 5.38 10.60 -3.01
N PHE A 91 6.18 10.83 -1.97
CA PHE A 91 7.00 12.04 -1.86
C PHE A 91 8.40 11.92 -2.46
N ALA A 92 8.88 10.72 -2.75
CA ALA A 92 10.15 10.53 -3.43
C ALA A 92 10.04 10.50 -4.96
N LYS A 93 8.81 10.55 -5.50
CA LYS A 93 8.52 10.67 -6.93
C LYS A 93 8.91 12.09 -7.40
N ALA A 94 10.20 12.43 -7.37
CA ALA A 94 10.70 13.72 -7.84
C ALA A 94 10.44 13.86 -9.34
N ARG A 95 9.37 14.58 -9.67
CA ARG A 95 9.13 15.10 -11.01
C ARG A 95 9.24 16.61 -10.92
N ASN A 96 10.31 17.16 -11.49
CA ASN A 96 10.48 18.60 -11.70
C ASN A 96 9.54 19.10 -12.80
N TYR A 97 8.23 18.87 -12.65
CA TYR A 97 7.21 19.40 -13.54
C TYR A 97 6.17 20.08 -12.66
N HIS A 98 6.31 21.39 -12.50
CA HIS A 98 5.27 22.25 -11.94
C HIS A 98 4.19 22.46 -13.02
N SER A 99 3.33 21.47 -13.19
CA SER A 99 2.23 21.53 -14.17
C SER A 99 0.94 21.04 -13.54
N TYR A 100 -0.12 21.83 -13.75
CA TYR A 100 -1.48 21.41 -13.50
C TYR A 100 -1.98 20.63 -14.71
N SER A 101 -2.42 19.39 -14.50
CA SER A 101 -3.08 18.62 -15.55
C SER A 101 -4.52 18.32 -15.12
N PHE A 102 -5.47 18.97 -15.79
CA PHE A 102 -6.90 18.65 -15.67
C PHE A 102 -7.31 17.53 -16.64
N GLU A 103 -6.37 16.95 -17.38
CA GLU A 103 -6.66 15.88 -18.31
C GLU A 103 -7.01 14.59 -17.56
N LEU A 104 -8.25 14.14 -17.72
CA LEU A 104 -8.76 12.94 -17.04
C LEU A 104 -8.12 11.64 -17.56
N PHE A 105 -7.59 11.63 -18.78
CA PHE A 105 -7.11 10.43 -19.49
C PHE A 105 -5.66 10.51 -19.97
N ASP A 106 -4.83 11.37 -19.36
CA ASP A 106 -3.40 11.47 -19.70
C ASP A 106 -2.64 10.13 -19.57
N PHE A 107 -3.17 9.22 -18.73
CA PHE A 107 -2.62 7.86 -18.58
C PHE A 107 -2.87 6.91 -19.77
N VAL A 108 -3.77 7.26 -20.70
CA VAL A 108 -4.14 6.43 -21.85
C VAL A 108 -3.11 6.53 -22.99
N VAL A 109 -2.13 7.43 -22.87
CA VAL A 109 -0.98 7.50 -23.78
C VAL A 109 -0.19 6.18 -23.72
N ARG A 110 0.14 5.61 -24.88
CA ARG A 110 0.76 4.28 -25.07
C ARG A 110 2.23 4.19 -24.61
N ASN A 111 2.59 4.90 -23.54
CA ASN A 111 3.91 4.81 -22.93
C ASN A 111 3.86 3.81 -21.75
N LYS A 112 4.69 2.77 -21.83
CA LYS A 112 4.76 1.71 -20.80
C LYS A 112 5.06 2.27 -19.40
N ARG A 113 5.84 3.35 -19.31
CA ARG A 113 6.16 3.99 -18.02
C ARG A 113 4.94 4.65 -17.38
N VAL A 114 4.15 5.38 -18.17
CA VAL A 114 2.94 6.06 -17.69
C VAL A 114 1.89 5.05 -17.25
N LEU A 115 1.70 3.97 -18.02
CA LEU A 115 0.77 2.89 -17.65
C LEU A 115 1.20 2.18 -16.35
N LEU A 116 2.50 1.93 -16.17
CA LEU A 116 3.02 1.28 -14.96
C LEU A 116 2.81 2.19 -13.74
N GLU A 117 3.07 3.49 -13.86
CA GLU A 117 2.81 4.43 -12.77
C GLU A 117 1.31 4.53 -12.43
N ALA A 118 0.44 4.55 -13.43
CA ALA A 118 -1.00 4.54 -13.21
C ALA A 118 -1.45 3.26 -12.48
N ALA A 119 -0.91 2.10 -12.87
CA ALA A 119 -1.17 0.84 -12.18
C ALA A 119 -0.65 0.85 -10.73
N LEU A 120 0.54 1.41 -10.49
CA LEU A 120 1.09 1.54 -9.14
C LEU A 120 0.25 2.47 -8.26
N ASN A 121 -0.24 3.59 -8.79
CA ASN A 121 -1.16 4.49 -8.07
C ASN A 121 -2.42 3.74 -7.60
N VAL A 122 -3.03 2.92 -8.47
CA VAL A 122 -4.16 2.07 -8.07
C VAL A 122 -3.74 1.08 -6.98
N ILE A 123 -2.66 0.31 -7.20
CA ILE A 123 -2.21 -0.75 -6.28
C ILE A 123 -1.88 -0.19 -4.90
N TYR A 124 -1.19 0.95 -4.84
CA TYR A 124 -0.78 1.57 -3.59
C TYR A 124 -1.95 2.02 -2.74
N PHE A 125 -3.10 2.36 -3.32
CA PHE A 125 -4.27 2.81 -2.55
C PHE A 125 -5.24 1.68 -2.15
N ILE A 126 -5.02 0.44 -2.61
CA ILE A 126 -5.87 -0.71 -2.24
C ILE A 126 -5.88 -0.96 -0.72
N PRO A 127 -4.73 -1.06 -0.01
CA PRO A 127 -4.74 -1.29 1.43
C PRO A 127 -5.36 -0.12 2.19
N LEU A 128 -5.19 1.11 1.70
CA LEU A 128 -5.83 2.30 2.25
C LEU A 128 -7.37 2.21 2.15
N GLY A 129 -7.89 1.73 1.02
CA GLY A 129 -9.32 1.49 0.82
C GLY A 129 -9.92 0.48 1.80
N ILE A 130 -9.16 -0.57 2.14
CA ILE A 130 -9.56 -1.54 3.18
C ILE A 130 -9.63 -0.83 4.54
N LEU A 131 -8.63 -0.01 4.88
CA LEU A 131 -8.56 0.74 6.13
C LEU A 131 -9.73 1.74 6.25
N PHE A 132 -10.00 2.54 5.22
CA PHE A 132 -11.07 3.55 5.26
C PHE A 132 -12.47 2.94 5.23
N SER A 133 -12.62 1.74 4.69
CA SER A 133 -13.88 1.00 4.72
C SER A 133 -14.19 0.43 6.10
N PHE A 134 -13.28 0.58 7.07
CA PHE A 134 -13.46 0.06 8.39
C PHE A 134 -14.55 0.83 9.15
N LYS A 135 -15.65 0.13 9.46
CA LYS A 135 -16.83 0.66 10.17
C LYS A 135 -17.49 1.88 9.50
N SER A 136 -17.11 2.25 8.27
CA SER A 136 -17.63 3.41 7.58
C SER A 136 -18.78 3.05 6.63
N ARG A 137 -19.80 3.91 6.61
CA ARG A 137 -20.84 3.89 5.57
C ARG A 137 -20.21 4.25 4.22
N PHE A 138 -20.89 3.90 3.13
CA PHE A 138 -20.36 4.20 1.79
C PHE A 138 -20.07 5.69 1.58
N TRP A 139 -20.97 6.56 2.04
CA TRP A 139 -20.78 8.01 1.98
C TRP A 139 -19.60 8.51 2.82
N GLU A 140 -19.43 8.00 4.05
CA GLU A 140 -18.29 8.34 4.91
C GLU A 140 -16.96 7.91 4.28
N PHE A 141 -16.92 6.69 3.72
CA PHE A 141 -15.76 6.20 2.98
C PHE A 141 -15.42 7.07 1.77
N CYS A 142 -16.43 7.45 0.96
CA CYS A 142 -16.22 8.32 -0.19
C CYS A 142 -15.65 9.67 0.26
N LEU A 143 -16.22 10.27 1.32
CA LEU A 143 -15.77 11.54 1.87
C LEU A 143 -14.32 11.45 2.36
N ILE A 144 -13.99 10.46 3.20
CA ILE A 144 -12.63 10.26 3.74
C ILE A 144 -11.63 10.00 2.61
N SER A 145 -12.00 9.15 1.65
CA SER A 145 -11.11 8.81 0.52
C SER A 145 -10.81 10.04 -0.34
N VAL A 146 -11.84 10.80 -0.72
CA VAL A 146 -11.67 12.01 -1.54
C VAL A 146 -10.87 13.07 -0.79
N LEU A 147 -11.20 13.35 0.48
CA LEU A 147 -10.46 14.32 1.28
C LEU A 147 -8.99 13.94 1.44
N PHE A 148 -8.70 12.66 1.72
CA PHE A 148 -7.34 12.18 1.87
C PHE A 148 -6.55 12.25 0.56
N ILE A 149 -7.11 11.76 -0.55
CA ILE A 149 -6.45 11.78 -1.86
C ILE A 149 -6.20 13.22 -2.31
N CYS A 150 -7.21 14.09 -2.22
CA CYS A 150 -7.03 15.51 -2.53
C CYS A 150 -5.99 16.17 -1.62
N GLY A 151 -5.95 15.80 -0.33
CA GLY A 151 -4.94 16.26 0.61
C GLY A 151 -3.53 15.85 0.19
N VAL A 152 -3.32 14.58 -0.14
CA VAL A 152 -2.04 14.04 -0.63
C VAL A 152 -1.56 14.79 -1.88
N GLU A 153 -2.42 14.92 -2.89
CA GLU A 153 -2.11 15.63 -4.14
C GLU A 153 -1.82 17.11 -3.89
N THR A 154 -2.57 17.75 -3.00
CA THR A 154 -2.34 19.16 -2.62
C THR A 154 -1.00 19.34 -1.94
N ILE A 155 -0.64 18.44 -1.00
CA ILE A 155 0.67 18.49 -0.33
C ILE A 155 1.79 18.26 -1.35
N GLN A 156 1.68 17.25 -2.22
CA GLN A 156 2.67 17.01 -3.27
C GLN A 156 2.84 18.22 -4.20
N TYR A 157 1.73 18.91 -4.52
CA TYR A 157 1.76 20.14 -5.29
C TYR A 157 2.45 21.30 -4.55
N VAL A 158 2.06 21.58 -3.29
CA VAL A 158 2.61 22.67 -2.47
C VAL A 158 4.11 22.49 -2.19
N PHE A 159 4.55 21.25 -1.98
CA PHE A 159 5.95 20.93 -1.72
C PHE A 159 6.79 20.76 -3.00
N TYR A 160 6.23 21.04 -4.19
CA TYR A 160 6.91 20.91 -5.48
C TYR A 160 7.45 19.50 -5.77
N VAL A 161 6.79 18.49 -5.21
CA VAL A 161 7.18 17.09 -5.33
C VAL A 161 6.42 16.40 -6.47
N GLY A 162 5.21 16.85 -6.78
CA GLY A 162 4.36 16.25 -7.79
C GLY A 162 3.45 17.24 -8.52
N THR A 163 2.80 16.74 -9.57
CA THR A 163 1.78 17.44 -10.34
C THR A 163 0.41 17.21 -9.72
N PHE A 164 -0.37 18.27 -9.50
CA PHE A 164 -1.78 18.09 -9.15
C PHE A 164 -2.53 17.59 -10.39
N ALA A 165 -2.77 16.29 -10.46
CA ALA A 165 -3.38 15.63 -11.61
C ALA A 165 -4.72 15.00 -11.25
N VAL A 166 -5.77 15.38 -11.98
CA VAL A 166 -7.11 14.81 -11.78
C VAL A 166 -7.13 13.31 -12.09
N SER A 167 -6.32 12.88 -13.06
CA SER A 167 -6.13 11.48 -13.41
C SER A 167 -5.56 10.65 -12.25
N ASP A 168 -4.61 11.19 -11.48
CA ASP A 168 -4.04 10.53 -10.30
C ASP A 168 -5.08 10.42 -9.17
N ILE A 169 -5.90 11.46 -8.95
CA ILE A 169 -7.04 11.40 -8.01
C ILE A 169 -7.99 10.26 -8.40
N MET A 170 -8.33 10.14 -9.68
CA MET A 170 -9.23 9.07 -10.16
C MET A 170 -8.63 7.68 -9.95
N LEU A 171 -7.36 7.47 -10.30
CA LEU A 171 -6.67 6.19 -10.15
C LEU A 171 -6.54 5.77 -8.68
N ASN A 172 -6.17 6.72 -7.82
CA ASN A 172 -6.11 6.49 -6.37
C ASN A 172 -7.49 6.15 -5.79
N LEU A 173 -8.55 6.80 -6.28
CA LEU A 173 -9.93 6.50 -5.88
C LEU A 173 -10.37 5.11 -6.33
N ILE A 174 -10.01 4.69 -7.55
CA ILE A 174 -10.22 3.31 -8.05
C ILE A 174 -9.52 2.31 -7.14
N GLY A 175 -8.27 2.58 -6.74
CA GLY A 175 -7.53 1.77 -5.76
C GLY A 175 -8.30 1.62 -4.44
N CYS A 176 -8.79 2.73 -3.87
CA CYS A 176 -9.60 2.70 -2.65
C CYS A 176 -10.89 1.88 -2.82
N LEU A 177 -11.58 2.01 -3.95
CA LEU A 177 -12.80 1.25 -4.24
C LEU A 177 -12.54 -0.26 -4.33
N ILE A 178 -11.45 -0.67 -4.99
CA ILE A 178 -11.02 -2.07 -5.01
C ILE A 178 -10.74 -2.57 -3.60
N GLY A 179 -10.06 -1.76 -2.76
CA GLY A 179 -9.84 -2.07 -1.34
C GLY A 179 -11.14 -2.31 -0.57
N ARG A 180 -12.14 -1.46 -0.76
CA ARG A 180 -13.48 -1.65 -0.17
C ARG A 180 -14.15 -2.94 -0.62
N LEU A 181 -14.05 -3.28 -1.90
CA LEU A 181 -14.60 -4.54 -2.43
C LEU A 181 -13.89 -5.75 -1.81
N LEU A 182 -12.57 -5.72 -1.69
CA LEU A 182 -11.79 -6.79 -1.06
C LEU A 182 -12.16 -6.97 0.41
N GLN A 183 -12.40 -5.87 1.14
CA GLN A 183 -12.84 -5.93 2.54
C GLN A 183 -14.13 -6.74 2.72
N ARG A 184 -15.06 -6.71 1.74
CA ARG A 184 -16.30 -7.51 1.79
C ARG A 184 -16.08 -9.01 1.65
N PHE A 185 -14.99 -9.44 1.01
CA PHE A 185 -14.64 -10.87 0.88
C PHE A 185 -13.97 -11.43 2.14
N PHE A 186 -13.59 -10.57 3.08
CA PHE A 186 -12.92 -10.94 4.31
C PHE A 186 -13.76 -10.63 5.57
N PRO A 187 -15.06 -11.03 5.65
CA PRO A 187 -15.88 -10.76 6.83
C PRO A 187 -15.38 -11.52 8.08
N LEU A 188 -14.68 -12.64 7.89
CA LEU A 188 -14.07 -13.43 8.98
C LEU A 188 -12.84 -12.78 9.62
N LEU A 189 -12.14 -11.90 8.90
CA LEU A 189 -10.86 -11.35 9.34
C LEU A 189 -11.00 -10.43 10.56
N TRP A 190 -12.21 -9.98 10.92
CA TRP A 190 -12.30 -8.82 11.79
C TRP A 190 -13.48 -8.74 12.76
N HIS A 191 -14.35 -9.76 12.84
CA HIS A 191 -15.43 -9.73 13.83
C HIS A 191 -14.89 -9.74 15.29
N ASP A 192 -13.72 -10.36 15.50
CA ASP A 192 -13.04 -10.43 16.81
C ASP A 192 -12.20 -9.19 17.17
N THR A 193 -11.58 -8.54 16.18
CA THR A 193 -10.75 -7.36 16.42
C THR A 193 -11.58 -6.11 16.73
N ALA A 194 -12.77 -5.98 16.12
CA ALA A 194 -13.71 -4.90 16.45
C ALA A 194 -14.21 -4.99 17.92
N LYS A 195 -14.46 -6.20 18.43
CA LYS A 195 -14.81 -6.42 19.85
C LYS A 195 -13.66 -6.09 20.81
N THR A 196 -12.42 -6.24 20.36
CA THR A 196 -11.23 -5.94 21.17
C THR A 196 -10.97 -4.44 21.22
N LEU A 197 -11.15 -3.72 20.11
CA LEU A 197 -11.04 -2.26 20.05
C LEU A 197 -12.12 -1.53 20.86
N GLU A 198 -13.30 -2.13 21.05
CA GLU A 198 -14.37 -1.57 21.90
C GLU A 198 -14.15 -1.84 23.41
N ARG A 199 -13.16 -2.66 23.77
CA ARG A 199 -12.82 -3.02 25.16
C ARG A 199 -11.58 -2.30 25.69
N ILE A 200 -10.94 -1.48 24.86
CA ILE A 200 -9.79 -0.62 25.21
C ILE A 200 -10.30 0.81 25.20
#